data_AF-A0A7K3IZB4-F1
#
_entry.id   AF-A0A7K3IZB4-F1
#
_cell.length_a   1.000
_cell.length_b   1.000
_cell.length_c   1.000
_cell.angle_alpha   90.00
_cell.angle_beta   90.00
_cell.angle_gamma   90.00
#
_symmetry.space_group_name_H-M   'P 1'
#
loop_
_entity.id
_entity.type
_entity.pdbx_description
1 polymer ?
#
loop_
_entity_poly.entity_id
_entity_poly.type
_entity_poly.pdbx_seq_one_letter_code
_entity_poly.pdbx_strand_id
1 'polypeptide(L)'
;FCGSYDFDTKKKNAFGVVDVNYTEFSTAYAGLHQVIRGDGHYAVMQRFGLYRWHIMDPIRFEKDLKVTIQDLGWREGGRFLPQKSDISSTVFWYQTEPHAKFPKLPAWQELETI
;
A
#
# COMPACT_ATOMS: atom_id res chain seq x y z
N PHE A 1 -0.08 4.08 -6.37
CA PHE A 1 1.30 4.03 -5.83
C PHE A 1 2.23 3.64 -6.96
N CYS A 2 3.41 4.25 -7.08
CA CYS A 2 4.24 4.29 -8.29
C CYS A 2 4.88 2.96 -8.75
N GLY A 3 4.17 1.83 -8.71
CA GLY A 3 4.58 0.55 -9.29
C GLY A 3 3.65 0.17 -10.42
N SER A 4 4.10 0.27 -11.67
CA SER A 4 3.32 -0.20 -12.83
C SER A 4 3.40 -1.72 -13.02
N TYR A 5 4.43 -2.36 -12.46
CA TYR A 5 4.73 -3.79 -12.61
C TYR A 5 5.38 -4.37 -11.35
N ASP A 6 4.81 -4.04 -10.19
CA ASP A 6 5.33 -4.40 -8.86
C ASP A 6 6.61 -3.61 -8.45
N PHE A 7 7.17 -3.95 -7.28
CA PHE A 7 8.33 -3.28 -6.65
C PHE A 7 9.59 -4.16 -6.61
N ASP A 8 9.65 -5.17 -7.47
CA ASP A 8 10.78 -6.09 -7.55
C ASP A 8 11.99 -5.48 -8.26
N THR A 9 13.19 -5.77 -7.75
CA THR A 9 14.44 -5.59 -8.50
C THR A 9 15.16 -6.91 -8.70
N LYS A 10 15.85 -7.02 -9.83
CA LYS A 10 16.69 -8.18 -10.18
C LYS A 10 18.14 -7.85 -9.87
N LYS A 11 18.81 -8.69 -9.09
CA LYS A 11 20.23 -8.54 -8.74
C LYS A 11 20.95 -9.87 -8.94
N LYS A 12 22.16 -9.84 -9.51
CA LYS A 12 23.01 -11.03 -9.56
C LYS A 12 23.79 -11.16 -8.25
N ASN A 13 23.76 -12.33 -7.63
CA ASN A 13 24.61 -12.61 -6.48
C ASN A 13 26.04 -13.00 -6.90
N ALA A 14 26.90 -13.27 -5.91
CA ALA A 14 28.31 -13.60 -6.12
C ALA A 14 28.55 -14.85 -7.00
N PHE A 15 27.54 -15.71 -7.14
CA PHE A 15 27.60 -16.92 -7.96
C PHE A 15 27.00 -16.74 -9.36
N GLY A 16 26.65 -15.50 -9.72
CA GLY A 16 26.05 -15.15 -11.02
C GLY A 16 24.56 -15.51 -11.15
N VAL A 17 23.92 -16.00 -10.08
CA VAL A 17 22.49 -16.32 -10.05
C VAL A 17 21.69 -15.03 -9.87
N VAL A 18 20.57 -14.89 -10.60
CA VAL A 18 19.69 -13.72 -10.51
C VAL A 18 18.66 -13.94 -9.40
N ASP A 19 18.73 -13.10 -8.39
CA ASP A 19 17.75 -13.01 -7.30
C ASP A 19 16.76 -11.88 -7.61
N VAL A 20 15.47 -12.15 -7.37
CA VAL A 20 14.37 -11.18 -7.51
C VAL A 20 13.81 -10.89 -6.14
N ASN A 21 13.82 -9.62 -5.74
CA ASN A 21 13.33 -9.21 -4.43
C ASN A 21 12.62 -7.86 -4.49
N TYR A 22 11.54 -7.74 -3.72
CA TYR A 22 10.98 -6.45 -3.32
C TYR A 22 12.06 -5.55 -2.79
N THR A 23 12.12 -4.34 -3.33
CA THR A 23 13.15 -3.36 -3.00
C THR A 23 12.51 -2.08 -2.51
N GLU A 24 12.83 -1.75 -1.26
CA GLU A 24 12.42 -0.54 -0.61
C GLU A 24 12.98 0.69 -1.34
N PHE A 25 12.18 1.74 -1.43
CA PHE A 25 12.62 3.04 -1.92
C PHE A 25 11.85 4.17 -1.23
N SER A 26 12.48 5.32 -1.12
CA SER A 26 11.90 6.52 -0.53
C SER A 26 12.25 7.74 -1.38
N THR A 27 11.22 8.49 -1.75
CA THR A 27 11.35 9.80 -2.40
C THR A 27 10.53 10.83 -1.64
N ALA A 28 10.63 12.11 -2.00
CA ALA A 28 9.84 13.15 -1.34
C ALA A 28 8.31 12.90 -1.40
N TYR A 29 7.81 12.25 -2.46
CA TYR A 29 6.37 12.15 -2.71
C TYR A 29 5.81 10.73 -2.77
N ALA A 30 6.64 9.69 -2.89
CA ALA A 30 6.17 8.31 -2.88
C ALA A 30 7.28 7.34 -2.45
N GLY A 31 6.89 6.20 -1.90
CA GLY A 31 7.83 5.16 -1.51
C GLY A 31 7.18 3.86 -1.10
N LEU A 32 7.89 2.76 -1.35
CA LEU A 32 7.77 1.51 -0.62
C LEU A 32 8.83 1.55 0.49
N HIS A 33 8.50 2.16 1.61
CA HIS A 33 9.50 2.42 2.66
C HIS A 33 9.74 1.21 3.57
N GLN A 34 8.84 0.23 3.55
CA GLN A 34 8.92 -0.94 4.41
C GLN A 34 8.49 -2.20 3.65
N VAL A 35 9.37 -3.19 3.63
CA VAL A 35 9.06 -4.58 3.24
C VAL A 35 9.39 -5.47 4.43
N ILE A 36 8.36 -5.88 5.17
CA ILE A 36 8.51 -6.86 6.25
C ILE A 36 8.38 -8.24 5.61
N ARG A 37 9.49 -8.94 5.50
CA ARG A 37 9.55 -10.29 4.92
C ARG A 37 9.08 -11.29 5.97
N GLY A 38 8.38 -12.33 5.50
CA GLY A 38 7.94 -13.39 6.38
C GLY A 38 9.12 -14.18 6.95
N ASP A 39 8.98 -14.67 8.18
CA ASP A 39 10.00 -15.50 8.84
C ASP A 39 9.87 -16.99 8.49
N GLY A 40 8.80 -17.39 7.80
CA GLY A 40 8.48 -18.78 7.50
C GLY A 40 7.94 -19.57 8.69
N HIS A 41 7.60 -18.91 9.81
CA HIS A 41 7.10 -19.53 11.04
C HIS A 41 5.86 -18.84 11.61
N TYR A 42 5.99 -17.95 12.60
CA TYR A 42 4.83 -17.27 13.20
C TYR A 42 4.45 -15.99 12.44
N ALA A 43 5.41 -15.35 11.79
CA ALA A 43 5.22 -14.14 11.00
C ALA A 43 5.40 -14.46 9.51
N VAL A 44 4.60 -15.39 8.97
CA VAL A 44 4.74 -15.85 7.58
C VAL A 44 4.39 -14.80 6.53
N MET A 45 3.51 -13.86 6.86
CA MET A 45 2.96 -12.93 5.86
C MET A 45 3.93 -11.80 5.56
N GLN A 46 4.13 -11.56 4.26
CA GLN A 46 4.85 -10.39 3.81
C GLN A 46 3.96 -9.15 3.95
N ARG A 47 4.51 -8.06 4.50
CA ARG A 47 3.77 -6.80 4.74
C ARG A 47 4.50 -5.63 4.10
N PHE A 48 3.72 -4.68 3.61
CA PHE A 48 4.24 -3.51 2.91
C PHE A 48 3.80 -2.21 3.56
N GLY A 49 4.75 -1.28 3.69
CA GLY A 49 4.50 0.12 4.04
C GLY A 49 4.67 0.99 2.80
N LEU A 50 3.58 1.64 2.37
CA LEU A 50 3.55 2.49 1.19
C LEU A 50 3.07 3.90 1.55
N TYR A 51 3.58 4.91 0.84
CA TYR A 51 3.03 6.26 0.92
C TYR A 51 2.99 6.96 -0.45
N ARG A 52 2.08 7.92 -0.58
CA ARG A 52 1.98 8.86 -1.70
C ARG A 52 1.49 10.20 -1.18
N TRP A 53 2.25 11.26 -1.46
CA TRP A 53 1.89 12.63 -1.19
C TRP A 53 1.55 13.36 -2.48
N HIS A 54 0.36 13.96 -2.52
CA HIS A 54 -0.12 14.76 -3.63
C HIS A 54 0.17 16.26 -3.39
N ILE A 55 1.45 16.61 -3.24
CA ILE A 55 1.87 18.00 -2.97
C ILE A 55 1.90 18.82 -4.26
N MET A 56 2.63 18.34 -5.26
CA MET A 56 2.76 19.01 -6.55
C MET A 56 1.55 18.77 -7.46
N ASP A 57 0.80 17.70 -7.19
CA ASP A 57 -0.35 17.20 -7.94
C ASP A 57 -1.59 17.03 -7.03
N PRO A 58 -2.09 18.10 -6.38
CA PRO A 58 -3.19 17.99 -5.44
C PRO A 58 -4.50 17.57 -6.12
N ILE A 59 -5.23 16.66 -5.47
CA ILE A 59 -6.57 16.25 -5.89
C ILE A 59 -7.57 17.30 -5.39
N ARG A 60 -8.10 18.11 -6.30
CA ARG A 60 -9.07 19.17 -6.00
C ARG A 60 -10.50 18.65 -6.11
N PHE A 61 -11.38 19.15 -5.25
CA PHE A 61 -12.81 18.85 -5.25
C PHE A 61 -13.60 20.07 -4.78
N GLU A 62 -14.83 20.23 -5.27
CA GLU A 62 -15.71 21.35 -4.88
C GLU A 62 -16.76 20.97 -3.84
N LYS A 63 -17.21 19.70 -3.86
CA LYS A 63 -18.30 19.22 -3.00
C LYS A 63 -17.85 18.04 -2.16
N ASP A 64 -17.64 16.90 -2.80
CA ASP A 64 -17.35 15.64 -2.13
C ASP A 64 -16.08 14.99 -2.69
N LEU A 65 -15.31 14.35 -1.82
CA LEU A 65 -14.16 13.53 -2.18
C LEU A 65 -14.35 12.12 -1.63
N LYS A 66 -14.37 11.13 -2.53
CA LYS A 66 -14.33 9.71 -2.17
C LYS A 66 -13.14 9.05 -2.85
N VAL A 67 -12.23 8.50 -2.04
CA VAL A 67 -11.07 7.74 -2.51
C VAL A 67 -11.33 6.26 -2.28
N THR A 68 -11.20 5.46 -3.32
CA THR A 68 -11.35 4.00 -3.27
C THR A 68 -10.09 3.33 -3.79
N ILE A 69 -9.52 2.41 -3.01
CA ILE A 69 -8.40 1.56 -3.43
C ILE A 69 -8.96 0.16 -3.61
N GLN A 70 -8.67 -0.45 -4.76
CA GLN A 70 -9.07 -1.82 -5.05
C GLN A 70 -7.91 -2.76 -4.70
N ASP A 71 -8.20 -3.80 -3.93
CA ASP A 71 -7.26 -4.88 -3.65
C ASP A 71 -7.40 -5.98 -4.70
N LEU A 72 -6.61 -5.85 -5.77
CA LEU A 72 -6.66 -6.73 -6.94
C LEU A 72 -5.29 -7.33 -7.20
N GLY A 73 -5.27 -8.65 -7.39
CA GLY A 73 -4.16 -9.40 -7.92
C GLY A 73 -4.50 -10.01 -9.29
N TRP A 74 -3.64 -10.92 -9.74
CA TRP A 74 -3.79 -11.62 -11.02
C TRP A 74 -4.05 -13.10 -10.80
N ARG A 75 -5.09 -13.63 -11.47
CA ARG A 75 -5.29 -15.07 -11.68
C ARG A 75 -4.62 -15.51 -12.98
N GLU A 76 -4.51 -16.82 -13.16
CA GLU A 76 -4.15 -17.43 -14.43
C GLU A 76 -5.06 -16.93 -15.57
N GLY A 77 -4.44 -16.71 -16.74
CA GLY A 77 -5.11 -16.20 -17.94
C GLY A 77 -5.39 -14.69 -17.91
N GLY A 78 -4.70 -13.92 -17.08
CA GLY A 78 -4.82 -12.45 -17.05
C GLY A 78 -6.13 -11.95 -16.46
N ARG A 79 -6.83 -12.77 -15.67
CA ARG A 79 -8.09 -12.40 -15.02
C ARG A 79 -7.81 -11.74 -13.67
N PHE A 80 -8.64 -10.77 -13.28
CA PHE A 80 -8.50 -10.15 -11.96
C PHE A 80 -8.83 -11.12 -10.82
N LEU A 81 -8.03 -11.06 -9.77
CA LEU A 81 -8.25 -11.73 -8.49
C LEU A 81 -8.63 -10.68 -7.45
N PRO A 82 -9.87 -10.65 -6.94
CA PRO A 82 -10.18 -9.94 -5.71
C PRO A 82 -9.36 -10.55 -4.58
N GLN A 83 -8.42 -9.79 -4.04
CA GLN A 83 -7.60 -10.22 -2.92
C GLN A 83 -8.34 -9.97 -1.59
N LYS A 84 -7.79 -10.53 -0.53
CA LYS A 84 -8.29 -10.39 0.84
C LYS A 84 -7.15 -9.95 1.76
N SER A 85 -6.45 -8.90 1.34
CA SER A 85 -5.35 -8.36 2.12
C SER A 85 -5.88 -7.57 3.32
N ASP A 86 -5.19 -7.65 4.45
CA ASP A 86 -5.42 -6.76 5.58
C ASP A 86 -4.82 -5.39 5.27
N ILE A 87 -5.67 -4.41 4.97
CA ILE A 87 -5.26 -3.07 4.56
C ILE A 87 -5.71 -2.05 5.61
N SER A 88 -4.75 -1.29 6.13
CA SER A 88 -4.99 -0.06 6.86
C SER A 88 -4.45 1.13 6.05
N SER A 89 -5.10 2.27 6.16
CA SER A 89 -4.65 3.50 5.49
C SER A 89 -4.98 4.73 6.32
N THR A 90 -4.21 5.79 6.09
CA THR A 90 -4.48 7.12 6.62
C THR A 90 -4.38 8.10 5.45
N VAL A 91 -5.34 9.01 5.36
CA VAL A 91 -5.43 9.99 4.29
C VAL A 91 -5.46 11.38 4.91
N PHE A 92 -4.69 12.29 4.32
CA PHE A 92 -4.65 13.69 4.71
C PHE A 92 -5.23 14.53 3.58
N TRP A 93 -6.11 15.46 3.91
CA TRP A 93 -6.68 16.42 2.97
C TRP A 93 -6.95 17.74 3.68
N TYR A 94 -7.17 18.77 2.87
CA TYR A 94 -7.60 20.07 3.34
C TYR A 94 -8.98 20.36 2.75
N GLN A 95 -9.85 20.92 3.57
CA GLN A 95 -11.18 21.38 3.18
C GLN A 95 -11.51 22.64 3.97
N THR A 96 -12.44 23.46 3.46
CA THR A 96 -12.99 24.59 4.18
C THR A 96 -13.95 24.12 5.28
N GLU A 97 -14.03 24.86 6.38
CA GLU A 97 -14.97 24.59 7.46
C GLU A 97 -16.44 24.83 7.06
N PRO A 98 -17.41 24.15 7.72
CA PRO A 98 -17.25 23.21 8.83
C PRO A 98 -16.93 21.77 8.40
N HIS A 99 -16.26 21.02 9.28
CA HIS A 99 -15.96 19.60 9.04
C HIS A 99 -17.12 18.70 9.48
N ALA A 100 -17.39 17.66 8.70
CA ALA A 100 -18.21 16.54 9.17
C ALA A 100 -17.50 15.82 10.33
N LYS A 101 -18.29 15.31 11.28
CA LYS A 101 -17.73 14.47 12.36
C LYS A 101 -17.18 13.18 11.77
N PHE A 102 -16.00 12.77 12.24
CA PHE A 102 -15.45 11.47 11.87
C PHE A 102 -16.24 10.33 12.52
N PRO A 103 -16.34 9.17 11.86
CA PRO A 103 -16.80 7.94 12.50
C PRO A 103 -15.95 7.63 13.74
N LYS A 104 -16.54 6.97 14.73
CA LYS A 104 -15.80 6.49 15.90
C LYS A 104 -14.80 5.43 15.44
N LEU A 105 -13.55 5.52 15.91
CA LEU A 105 -12.57 4.47 15.67
C LEU A 105 -13.05 3.15 16.33
N PRO A 106 -12.97 2.00 15.63
CA PRO A 106 -13.28 0.70 16.20
C PRO A 106 -12.43 0.38 17.44
N ALA A 107 -12.88 -0.55 18.28
CA ALA A 107 -12.07 -1.05 19.38
C ALA A 107 -10.88 -1.88 18.84
N TRP A 108 -9.81 -2.02 19.62
CA TRP A 108 -8.59 -2.71 19.16
C TRP A 108 -8.86 -4.17 18.75
N GLN A 109 -9.82 -4.83 19.38
CA GLN A 109 -10.23 -6.20 19.05
C GLN A 109 -10.81 -6.32 17.63
N GLU A 110 -11.44 -5.26 17.12
CA GLU A 110 -11.97 -5.22 15.75
C GLU A 110 -10.87 -4.89 14.72
N LEU A 111 -9.70 -4.46 15.18
CA LEU A 111 -8.54 -4.10 14.36
C LEU A 111 -7.47 -5.20 14.34
N GLU A 112 -7.64 -6.28 15.11
CA GLU A 112 -6.73 -7.42 15.08
C GLU A 112 -6.82 -8.15 13.73
N THR A 113 -5.65 -8.40 13.13
CA THR A 113 -5.51 -9.24 11.93
C THR A 113 -5.49 -10.71 12.37
N ILE A 114 -6.36 -11.55 11.79
CA ILE A 114 -6.47 -13.00 12.08
C ILE A 114 -5.54 -13.80 11.18
#